data_AF-A0A0B6ZI05-F1
#
_entry.id   AF-A0A0B6ZI05-F1
#
_cell.length_a   1.000
_cell.length_b   1.000
_cell.length_c   1.000
_cell.angle_alpha   90.00
_cell.angle_beta   90.00
_cell.angle_gamma   90.00
#
_symmetry.space_group_name_H-M   'P 1'
#
loop_
_entity.id
_entity.type
_entity.pdbx_description
1 polymer ?
#
loop_
_entity_poly.entity_id
_entity_poly.type
_entity_poly.pdbx_seq_one_letter_code
_entity_poly.pdbx_strand_id
1 'polypeptide(L)'
;KSKKIPPRMNEIAFENELKRSIMDINNAKGETLVQFLPLILDRLISLMVRPPVIGGNIVNCGQSTFEAIAQVVLTVHGLLDEKNDHNGRNLLLASYIHYSFSIPYQGLIHQGSSPNIGSPHSQGYATLGRPSSLPVSKANYQRSSSNPDLAGSTPTSPDMEFSTFTGRPLDRSGSMKTDEAGQGIAKLRGKKLVHEELALQWVVSSGSTRELALNNAWFFFELMVKAMAEHLDQVDKLCVPRQMRFPDHFVDDVTSLVTMIIKDVVDRYIKEPPLIKTLNTSLAFFLHDLLSLMDRGFVFHLIREYCRAMSYKMKQLSDPTSLM
;
A
#
# COMPACT_ATOMS: atom_id res chain seq x y z
N LYS A 1 -39.99 -19.46 27.86
CA LYS A 1 -38.97 -18.51 27.36
C LYS A 1 -38.22 -19.15 26.20
N SER A 2 -38.73 -18.99 24.97
CA SER A 2 -38.03 -19.45 23.76
C SER A 2 -36.91 -18.45 23.47
N LYS A 3 -35.65 -18.90 23.51
CA LYS A 3 -34.52 -18.13 23.00
C LYS A 3 -34.72 -18.00 21.50
N LYS A 4 -35.24 -16.86 21.05
CA LYS A 4 -35.29 -16.49 19.64
C LYS A 4 -33.85 -16.52 19.13
N ILE A 5 -33.54 -17.53 18.34
CA ILE A 5 -32.34 -17.58 17.51
C ILE A 5 -32.41 -16.32 16.63
N PRO A 6 -31.39 -15.45 16.62
CA PRO A 6 -31.42 -14.27 15.77
C PRO A 6 -31.65 -14.70 14.32
N PRO A 7 -32.48 -13.96 13.55
CA PRO A 7 -32.74 -14.29 12.15
C PRO A 7 -31.39 -14.40 11.44
N ARG A 8 -31.23 -15.39 10.55
CA ARG A 8 -30.05 -15.49 9.69
C ARG A 8 -29.89 -14.15 8.99
N MET A 9 -28.93 -13.36 9.45
CA MET A 9 -28.67 -12.05 8.89
C MET A 9 -28.25 -12.25 7.45
N ASN A 10 -28.99 -11.66 6.51
CA ASN A 10 -28.62 -11.75 5.10
C ASN A 10 -27.31 -10.97 4.89
N GLU A 11 -26.52 -11.37 3.88
CA GLU A 11 -25.18 -10.80 3.64
C GLU A 11 -25.22 -9.27 3.49
N ILE A 12 -26.27 -8.76 2.85
CA ILE A 12 -26.50 -7.32 2.64
C ILE A 12 -26.80 -6.60 3.96
N ALA A 13 -27.58 -7.18 4.89
CA ALA A 13 -27.80 -6.56 6.19
C ALA A 13 -26.53 -6.54 7.02
N PHE A 14 -25.72 -7.60 6.98
CA PHE A 14 -24.42 -7.59 7.65
C PHE A 14 -23.52 -6.50 7.08
N GLU A 15 -23.41 -6.39 5.74
CA GLU A 15 -22.62 -5.33 5.10
C GLU A 15 -23.08 -3.94 5.55
N ASN A 16 -24.39 -3.69 5.55
CA ASN A 16 -24.94 -2.41 5.95
C ASN A 16 -24.73 -2.12 7.45
N GLU A 17 -24.84 -3.13 8.31
CA GLU A 17 -24.58 -2.99 9.75
C GLU A 17 -23.09 -2.74 10.02
N LEU A 18 -22.19 -3.44 9.31
CA LEU A 18 -20.76 -3.20 9.40
C LEU A 18 -20.42 -1.78 8.96
N LYS A 19 -20.96 -1.32 7.83
CA LYS A 19 -20.78 0.06 7.36
C LYS A 19 -21.23 1.08 8.40
N ARG A 20 -22.40 0.87 9.02
CA ARG A 20 -22.88 1.73 10.11
C ARG A 20 -21.94 1.70 11.31
N SER A 21 -21.51 0.52 11.76
CA SER A 21 -20.59 0.38 12.88
C SER A 21 -19.22 1.02 12.63
N ILE A 22 -18.74 1.01 11.39
CA ILE A 22 -17.52 1.73 10.98
C ILE A 22 -17.73 3.24 11.14
N MET A 23 -18.87 3.75 10.67
CA MET A 23 -19.19 5.19 10.69
C MET A 23 -19.56 5.71 12.09
N ASP A 24 -20.03 4.84 12.98
CA ASP A 24 -20.33 5.19 14.37
C ASP A 24 -19.09 5.67 15.16
N ILE A 25 -17.88 5.41 14.64
CA ILE A 25 -16.65 5.95 15.22
C ILE A 25 -16.62 7.48 15.27
N ASN A 26 -17.37 8.14 14.37
CA ASN A 26 -17.49 9.60 14.33
C ASN A 26 -18.22 10.15 15.56
N ASN A 27 -18.94 9.29 16.30
CA ASN A 27 -19.63 9.66 17.54
C ASN A 27 -18.76 9.44 18.80
N ALA A 28 -17.52 8.97 18.63
CA ALA A 28 -16.61 8.76 19.76
C ALA A 28 -16.22 10.09 20.43
N LYS A 29 -15.99 10.05 21.75
CA LYS A 29 -15.46 11.21 22.48
C LYS A 29 -14.06 11.54 21.98
N GLY A 30 -13.77 12.83 21.75
CA GLY A 30 -12.49 13.29 21.20
C GLY A 30 -11.26 12.81 21.98
N GLU A 31 -11.31 12.85 23.32
CA GLU A 31 -10.22 12.35 24.18
C GLU A 31 -9.95 10.86 23.97
N THR A 32 -11.02 10.05 23.88
CA THR A 32 -10.92 8.60 23.62
C THR A 32 -10.37 8.33 22.23
N LEU A 33 -10.77 9.13 21.24
CA LEU A 33 -10.27 9.03 19.88
C LEU A 33 -8.75 9.27 19.82
N VAL A 34 -8.28 10.32 20.49
CA VAL A 34 -6.86 10.67 20.58
C VAL A 34 -6.07 9.60 21.34
N GLN A 35 -6.60 9.11 22.47
CA GLN A 35 -5.93 8.12 23.32
C GLN A 35 -5.73 6.78 22.58
N PHE A 36 -6.73 6.33 21.82
CA PHE A 36 -6.70 5.04 21.12
C PHE A 36 -6.42 5.18 19.62
N LEU A 37 -5.92 6.34 19.18
CA LEU A 37 -5.73 6.67 17.76
C LEU A 37 -4.95 5.59 16.99
N PRO A 38 -3.78 5.09 17.46
CA PRO A 38 -3.04 4.07 16.72
C PRO A 38 -3.85 2.79 16.53
N LEU A 39 -4.53 2.33 17.59
CA LEU A 39 -5.36 1.13 17.53
C LEU A 39 -6.53 1.30 16.56
N ILE A 40 -7.18 2.47 16.58
CA ILE A 40 -8.30 2.79 15.70
C ILE A 40 -7.85 2.78 14.24
N LEU A 41 -6.78 3.50 13.91
CA LEU A 41 -6.27 3.60 12.55
C LEU A 41 -5.78 2.23 12.05
N ASP A 42 -5.08 1.44 12.87
CA ASP A 42 -4.65 0.09 12.48
C ASP A 42 -5.83 -0.83 12.17
N ARG A 43 -6.91 -0.75 12.95
CA ARG A 43 -8.11 -1.56 12.73
C ARG A 43 -8.87 -1.13 11.50
N LEU A 44 -9.01 0.17 11.25
CA LEU A 44 -9.62 0.69 10.04
C LEU A 44 -8.78 0.32 8.81
N ILE A 45 -7.47 0.58 8.81
CA ILE A 45 -6.59 0.22 7.68
C ILE A 45 -6.63 -1.28 7.44
N SER A 46 -6.55 -2.11 8.49
CA SER A 46 -6.68 -3.56 8.36
C SER A 46 -8.03 -3.97 7.77
N LEU A 47 -9.13 -3.32 8.12
CA LEU A 47 -10.45 -3.63 7.58
C LEU A 47 -10.57 -3.25 6.09
N MET A 48 -9.91 -2.16 5.68
CA MET A 48 -9.86 -1.72 4.28
C MET A 48 -9.13 -2.73 3.38
N VAL A 49 -7.98 -3.26 3.84
CA VAL A 49 -7.21 -4.25 3.07
C VAL A 49 -7.62 -5.70 3.31
N ARG A 50 -8.32 -5.98 4.42
CA ARG A 50 -8.84 -7.32 4.78
C ARG A 50 -10.31 -7.22 5.19
N PRO A 51 -11.18 -6.86 4.24
CA PRO A 51 -12.61 -6.93 4.47
C PRO A 51 -13.03 -8.37 4.85
N PRO A 52 -14.04 -8.52 5.74
CA PRO A 52 -14.55 -9.82 6.11
C PRO A 52 -15.15 -10.55 4.89
N VAL A 53 -15.11 -11.88 4.93
CA VAL A 53 -15.68 -12.75 3.88
C VAL A 53 -16.85 -13.51 4.46
N ILE A 54 -18.02 -13.39 3.83
CA ILE A 54 -19.27 -14.07 4.23
C ILE A 54 -19.79 -14.84 3.04
N GLY A 55 -20.07 -16.14 3.23
CA GLY A 55 -20.58 -16.98 2.13
C GLY A 55 -19.62 -17.11 0.94
N GLY A 56 -18.34 -16.74 1.08
CA GLY A 56 -17.37 -16.64 -0.01
C GLY A 56 -17.32 -15.28 -0.70
N ASN A 57 -18.24 -14.37 -0.38
CA ASN A 57 -18.28 -13.00 -0.89
C ASN A 57 -17.48 -12.07 0.03
N ILE A 58 -16.65 -11.23 -0.57
CA ILE A 58 -15.93 -10.18 0.16
C ILE A 58 -16.90 -9.04 0.45
N VAL A 59 -17.01 -8.64 1.71
CA VAL A 59 -17.88 -7.52 2.12
C VAL A 59 -17.32 -6.21 1.58
N ASN A 60 -18.16 -5.40 0.93
CA ASN A 60 -17.70 -4.15 0.32
C ASN A 60 -17.73 -3.00 1.35
N CYS A 61 -16.68 -2.87 2.16
CA CYS A 61 -16.57 -1.79 3.15
C CYS A 61 -15.45 -0.76 2.88
N GLY A 62 -14.72 -0.88 1.76
CA GLY A 62 -13.53 -0.07 1.47
C GLY A 62 -13.77 1.45 1.54
N GLN A 63 -14.81 1.95 0.85
CA GLN A 63 -15.18 3.37 0.89
C GLN A 63 -15.59 3.84 2.29
N SER A 64 -16.41 3.07 3.00
CA SER A 64 -16.84 3.42 4.37
C SER A 64 -15.66 3.45 5.34
N THR A 65 -14.69 2.55 5.16
CA THR A 65 -13.47 2.55 5.96
C THR A 65 -12.56 3.74 5.64
N PHE A 66 -12.38 4.07 4.35
CA PHE A 66 -11.62 5.24 3.93
C PHE A 66 -12.24 6.55 4.46
N GLU A 67 -13.57 6.66 4.38
CA GLU A 67 -14.32 7.79 4.94
C GLU A 67 -14.15 7.90 6.46
N ALA A 68 -14.26 6.78 7.18
CA ALA A 68 -14.03 6.78 8.63
C ALA A 68 -12.59 7.19 8.99
N ILE A 69 -11.58 6.73 8.24
CA ILE A 69 -10.19 7.19 8.43
C ILE A 69 -10.11 8.70 8.23
N ALA A 70 -10.68 9.23 7.14
CA ALA A 70 -10.66 10.66 6.85
C ALA A 70 -11.34 11.50 7.93
N GLN A 71 -12.45 11.02 8.49
CA GLN A 71 -13.14 11.67 9.60
C GLN A 71 -12.34 11.64 10.90
N VAL A 72 -11.73 10.50 11.23
CA VAL A 72 -10.87 10.39 12.42
C VAL A 72 -9.67 11.33 12.31
N VAL A 73 -9.03 11.37 11.15
CA VAL A 73 -7.88 12.27 10.88
C VAL A 73 -8.30 13.73 11.03
N LEU A 74 -9.40 14.15 10.41
CA LEU A 74 -9.90 15.52 10.53
C LEU A 74 -10.20 15.89 11.99
N THR A 75 -10.89 15.00 12.70
CA THR A 75 -11.29 15.23 14.10
C THR A 75 -10.08 15.38 14.99
N VAL A 76 -9.08 14.49 14.88
CA VAL A 76 -7.84 14.59 15.66
C VAL A 76 -7.04 15.83 15.30
N HIS A 77 -6.96 16.18 14.01
CA HIS A 77 -6.27 17.38 13.55
C HIS A 77 -6.87 18.65 14.17
N GLY A 78 -8.20 18.76 14.20
CA GLY A 78 -8.90 19.88 14.81
C GLY A 78 -8.87 19.91 16.35
N LEU A 79 -8.89 18.75 17.02
CA LEU A 79 -8.80 18.67 18.48
C LEU A 79 -7.41 19.02 19.04
N LEU A 80 -6.37 18.90 18.21
CA LEU A 80 -4.97 19.09 18.58
C LEU A 80 -4.32 20.15 17.69
N ASP A 81 -5.06 21.18 17.32
CA ASP A 81 -4.60 22.27 16.46
C ASP A 81 -3.36 22.99 17.04
N GLU A 82 -3.30 23.14 18.36
CA GLU A 82 -2.13 23.66 19.10
C GLU A 82 -0.85 22.83 18.91
N LYS A 83 -0.97 21.57 18.48
CA LYS A 83 0.15 20.64 18.26
C LYS A 83 0.49 20.45 16.79
N ASN A 84 0.06 21.35 15.92
CA ASN A 84 0.42 21.32 14.51
C ASN A 84 1.81 21.95 14.29
N ASP A 85 2.61 21.34 13.41
CA ASP A 85 3.91 21.90 13.02
C ASP A 85 3.74 23.13 12.10
N HIS A 86 4.85 23.78 11.74
CA HIS A 86 4.84 24.95 10.85
C HIS A 86 4.27 24.67 9.45
N ASN A 87 4.19 23.39 9.06
CA ASN A 87 3.61 22.94 7.79
C ASN A 87 2.14 22.53 7.94
N GLY A 88 1.53 22.73 9.12
CA GLY A 88 0.15 22.38 9.40
C GLY A 88 -0.09 20.88 9.62
N ARG A 89 0.96 20.09 9.85
CA ARG A 89 0.84 18.65 10.12
C ARG A 89 0.69 18.41 11.62
N ASN A 90 -0.24 17.54 11.97
CA ASN A 90 -0.45 17.19 13.36
C ASN A 90 0.61 16.19 13.83
N LEU A 91 1.32 16.52 14.92
CA LEU A 91 2.45 15.72 15.40
C LEU A 91 2.06 14.31 15.84
N LEU A 92 0.83 14.11 16.36
CA LEU A 92 0.37 12.78 16.78
C LEU A 92 0.09 11.90 15.56
N LEU A 93 -0.57 12.44 14.54
CA LEU A 93 -0.85 11.74 13.28
C LEU A 93 0.46 11.42 12.53
N ALA A 94 1.40 12.35 12.49
CA ALA A 94 2.74 12.10 11.91
C ALA A 94 3.49 11.02 12.70
N SER A 95 3.46 11.08 14.04
CA SER A 95 4.09 10.06 14.90
C SER A 95 3.48 8.67 14.69
N TYR A 96 2.16 8.59 14.47
CA TYR A 96 1.51 7.34 14.11
C TYR A 96 2.11 6.77 12.82
N ILE A 97 2.18 7.54 11.74
CA ILE A 97 2.73 7.07 10.45
C ILE A 97 4.19 6.62 10.61
N HIS A 98 5.01 7.39 11.33
CA HIS A 98 6.45 7.10 11.42
C HIS A 98 6.77 5.90 12.32
N TYR A 99 6.10 5.77 13.47
CA TYR A 99 6.53 4.88 14.54
C TYR A 99 5.55 3.76 14.89
N SER A 100 4.24 3.98 14.69
CA SER A 100 3.21 3.04 15.13
C SER A 100 2.61 2.24 13.98
N PHE A 101 2.46 2.86 12.82
CA PHE A 101 1.94 2.20 11.64
C PHE A 101 2.83 1.02 11.27
N SER A 102 2.19 -0.10 10.94
CA SER A 102 2.82 -1.26 10.33
C SER A 102 1.82 -1.90 9.39
N ILE A 103 2.27 -2.33 8.21
CA ILE A 103 1.41 -3.07 7.27
C ILE A 103 0.79 -4.28 8.02
N PRO A 104 -0.56 -4.43 8.02
CA PRO A 104 -1.21 -5.58 8.64
C PRO A 104 -0.55 -6.87 8.16
N TYR A 105 0.00 -7.69 9.05
CA TYR A 105 0.91 -8.81 8.71
C TYR A 105 0.41 -9.64 7.52
N GLN A 106 0.97 -9.43 6.34
CA GLN A 106 0.75 -10.24 5.14
C GLN A 106 1.37 -11.59 5.48
N GLY A 107 0.59 -12.66 5.64
CA GLY A 107 1.11 -14.00 6.01
C GLY A 107 2.05 -14.58 4.95
N LEU A 108 3.23 -13.99 4.83
CA LEU A 108 4.36 -14.39 4.01
C LEU A 108 5.20 -15.26 4.94
N ILE A 109 4.92 -16.56 4.88
CA ILE A 109 5.93 -17.54 5.23
C ILE A 109 7.03 -17.30 4.19
N HIS A 110 8.14 -16.67 4.58
CA HIS A 110 9.37 -16.80 3.83
C HIS A 110 9.57 -18.30 3.61
N GLN A 111 9.53 -18.78 2.36
CA GLN A 111 10.22 -20.03 2.01
C GLN A 111 11.73 -19.76 2.09
N GLY A 112 12.20 -19.45 3.29
CA GLY A 112 13.58 -19.62 3.70
C GLY A 112 13.61 -20.90 4.50
N SER A 113 14.29 -21.91 3.98
CA SER A 113 14.47 -23.20 4.59
C SER A 113 14.96 -23.06 6.04
N SER A 114 14.09 -23.29 7.02
CA SER A 114 14.50 -23.73 8.38
C SER A 114 13.32 -24.34 9.12
N PRO A 115 13.47 -25.55 9.70
CA PRO A 115 12.40 -26.23 10.39
C PRO A 115 12.22 -25.68 11.81
N ASN A 116 10.97 -25.33 12.11
CA ASN A 116 10.26 -25.58 13.36
C ASN A 116 10.80 -24.93 14.66
N ILE A 117 10.02 -24.01 15.25
CA ILE A 117 9.49 -24.09 16.63
C ILE A 117 8.42 -22.99 16.83
N GLY A 118 7.18 -23.44 17.13
CA GLY A 118 6.25 -22.85 18.10
C GLY A 118 5.73 -21.41 17.96
N SER A 119 4.46 -21.27 17.55
CA SER A 119 3.58 -20.11 17.82
C SER A 119 3.03 -20.16 19.27
N PRO A 120 2.19 -19.21 19.79
CA PRO A 120 1.96 -17.78 19.53
C PRO A 120 2.07 -16.92 20.82
N HIS A 121 1.96 -15.58 20.71
CA HIS A 121 1.83 -14.53 21.75
C HIS A 121 3.10 -13.75 22.10
N SER A 122 3.26 -12.56 21.52
CA SER A 122 3.86 -11.42 22.24
C SER A 122 3.46 -10.10 21.60
N GLN A 123 2.53 -9.40 22.27
CA GLN A 123 2.50 -7.95 22.32
C GLN A 123 3.65 -7.50 23.23
N GLY A 124 4.37 -6.42 22.87
CA GLY A 124 5.29 -5.79 23.80
C GLY A 124 6.23 -4.79 23.15
N TYR A 125 5.98 -3.51 23.39
CA TYR A 125 6.95 -2.43 23.26
C TYR A 125 8.18 -2.71 24.14
N ALA A 126 9.40 -2.45 23.65
CA ALA A 126 10.50 -1.81 24.40
C ALA A 126 11.90 -1.95 23.73
N THR A 127 12.43 -0.78 23.38
CA THR A 127 13.77 -0.26 23.73
C THR A 127 15.02 -0.76 23.01
N LEU A 128 15.66 0.22 22.34
CA LEU A 128 17.06 0.29 21.93
C LEU A 128 18.02 -0.11 23.07
N GLY A 129 18.97 -1.02 22.82
CA GLY A 129 20.00 -1.35 23.80
C GLY A 129 21.03 -2.42 23.39
N ARG A 130 22.08 -1.98 22.68
CA ARG A 130 23.45 -2.53 22.57
C ARG A 130 23.73 -3.85 21.81
N PRO A 131 24.88 -3.91 21.08
CA PRO A 131 25.30 -5.09 20.34
C PRO A 131 25.94 -6.12 21.28
N SER A 132 25.52 -7.39 21.15
CA SER A 132 26.20 -8.53 21.75
C SER A 132 27.44 -8.89 20.93
N SER A 133 28.57 -8.91 21.63
CA SER A 133 29.92 -9.23 21.17
C SER A 133 30.03 -10.57 20.43
N LEU A 134 30.73 -10.57 19.29
CA LEU A 134 31.21 -11.76 18.60
C LEU A 134 32.27 -12.49 19.44
N PRO A 135 32.23 -13.82 19.60
CA PRO A 135 33.38 -14.57 20.07
C PRO A 135 34.39 -14.78 18.93
N VAL A 136 35.61 -14.28 19.14
CA VAL A 136 36.79 -14.58 18.34
C VAL A 136 37.14 -16.07 18.51
N SER A 137 37.28 -16.81 17.41
CA SER A 137 37.91 -18.13 17.43
C SER A 137 38.77 -18.34 16.18
N LYS A 138 40.08 -18.16 16.45
CA LYS A 138 41.31 -18.67 15.81
C LYS A 138 41.26 -19.15 14.36
N ALA A 139 42.06 -18.44 13.55
CA ALA A 139 42.60 -18.90 12.28
C ALA A 139 43.30 -20.25 12.40
N ASN A 140 43.04 -21.14 11.44
CA ASN A 140 43.99 -22.15 10.98
C ASN A 140 43.89 -22.21 9.45
N TYR A 141 44.86 -21.58 8.80
CA TYR A 141 45.19 -21.84 7.40
C TYR A 141 45.80 -23.24 7.31
N GLN A 142 45.25 -24.12 6.46
CA GLN A 142 46.02 -25.17 5.81
C GLN A 142 45.70 -25.21 4.31
N ARG A 143 46.79 -25.34 3.56
CA ARG A 143 46.95 -25.09 2.12
C ARG A 143 46.57 -26.32 1.29
N SER A 144 46.27 -26.09 0.02
CA SER A 144 46.12 -27.08 -1.05
C SER A 144 47.23 -28.14 -1.08
N SER A 145 46.86 -29.39 -1.40
CA SER A 145 47.74 -30.33 -2.09
C SER A 145 46.94 -31.39 -2.86
N SER A 146 47.43 -31.68 -4.05
CA SER A 146 46.85 -32.45 -5.15
C SER A 146 46.99 -33.97 -4.96
N ASN A 147 46.16 -34.74 -5.67
CA ASN A 147 46.10 -36.21 -5.81
C ASN A 147 47.45 -36.96 -5.88
N PRO A 148 47.41 -38.27 -5.55
CA PRO A 148 47.95 -39.28 -6.47
C PRO A 148 46.98 -40.44 -6.76
N ASP A 149 47.03 -40.91 -8.01
CA ASP A 149 46.33 -42.06 -8.62
C ASP A 149 46.66 -43.43 -8.00
N LEU A 150 45.77 -44.44 -8.14
CA LEU A 150 45.86 -45.51 -9.17
C LEU A 150 45.00 -46.76 -8.83
N ALA A 151 44.02 -47.07 -9.68
CA ALA A 151 43.55 -48.40 -10.14
C ALA A 151 42.27 -48.18 -10.98
N GLY A 152 42.07 -48.64 -12.20
CA GLY A 152 42.83 -49.44 -13.16
C GLY A 152 41.90 -49.74 -14.35
N SER A 153 42.45 -49.63 -15.58
CA SER A 153 42.09 -50.31 -16.84
C SER A 153 40.64 -50.31 -17.41
N THR A 154 40.59 -49.88 -18.68
CA THR A 154 39.49 -49.65 -19.65
C THR A 154 38.95 -50.94 -20.31
N PRO A 155 37.90 -50.88 -21.17
CA PRO A 155 38.12 -50.61 -22.61
C PRO A 155 37.00 -49.82 -23.39
N THR A 156 37.44 -48.89 -24.27
CA THR A 156 37.01 -48.55 -25.67
C THR A 156 35.51 -48.34 -26.03
N SER A 157 35.02 -47.11 -26.37
CA SER A 157 34.93 -46.40 -27.71
C SER A 157 33.75 -46.84 -28.62
N PRO A 158 33.35 -46.11 -29.71
CA PRO A 158 33.07 -44.67 -29.95
C PRO A 158 31.73 -44.43 -30.73
N ASP A 159 31.54 -43.22 -31.29
CA ASP A 159 30.60 -42.77 -32.33
C ASP A 159 29.30 -42.04 -31.93
N MET A 160 29.37 -40.72 -32.13
CA MET A 160 28.29 -39.75 -32.08
C MET A 160 28.03 -39.31 -33.53
N GLU A 161 26.93 -39.74 -34.13
CA GLU A 161 26.42 -39.17 -35.38
C GLU A 161 25.05 -38.50 -35.20
N PHE A 162 24.97 -37.36 -35.86
CA PHE A 162 23.89 -36.41 -36.00
C PHE A 162 22.60 -37.04 -36.54
N SER A 163 21.42 -36.61 -36.05
CA SER A 163 20.27 -36.17 -36.88
C SER A 163 18.88 -36.35 -36.23
N THR A 164 18.03 -35.34 -36.51
CA THR A 164 16.56 -35.43 -36.74
C THR A 164 15.66 -35.88 -35.58
N PHE A 165 14.90 -34.96 -34.98
CA PHE A 165 13.56 -34.53 -35.43
C PHE A 165 12.58 -35.70 -35.58
N THR A 166 11.74 -35.94 -34.56
CA THR A 166 10.27 -36.16 -34.71
C THR A 166 9.62 -36.48 -33.36
N GLY A 167 8.51 -35.78 -33.07
CA GLY A 167 7.33 -36.40 -32.46
C GLY A 167 7.22 -36.38 -30.93
N ARG A 168 6.62 -35.32 -30.36
CA ARG A 168 5.80 -35.47 -29.16
C ARG A 168 4.31 -35.39 -29.54
N PRO A 169 3.44 -36.22 -28.96
CA PRO A 169 2.07 -36.41 -29.44
C PRO A 169 1.17 -35.21 -29.13
N LEU A 170 0.28 -34.92 -30.08
CA LEU A 170 -0.85 -34.01 -29.92
C LEU A 170 -1.87 -34.59 -28.93
N ASP A 171 -2.35 -33.76 -28.00
CA ASP A 171 -3.71 -33.86 -27.50
C ASP A 171 -4.49 -32.59 -27.86
N ARG A 172 -5.57 -32.81 -28.62
CA ARG A 172 -6.53 -31.83 -29.11
C ARG A 172 -7.83 -32.01 -28.34
N SER A 173 -8.29 -30.97 -27.65
CA SER A 173 -9.70 -30.56 -27.42
C SER A 173 -9.73 -29.57 -26.23
N GLY A 174 -10.39 -28.43 -26.24
CA GLY A 174 -11.32 -27.85 -27.21
C GLY A 174 -11.43 -26.33 -26.99
N SER A 175 -11.66 -25.65 -28.10
CA SER A 175 -12.07 -24.25 -28.18
C SER A 175 -13.45 -24.06 -27.55
N MET A 176 -13.65 -22.99 -26.79
CA MET A 176 -14.84 -22.15 -26.87
C MET A 176 -14.54 -20.75 -26.33
N LYS A 177 -14.46 -19.78 -27.25
CA LYS A 177 -14.75 -18.38 -26.97
C LYS A 177 -16.25 -18.28 -26.68
N THR A 178 -16.59 -17.77 -25.51
CA THR A 178 -17.86 -17.10 -25.27
C THR A 178 -17.54 -15.78 -24.59
N ASP A 179 -17.75 -14.69 -25.33
CA ASP A 179 -18.00 -13.38 -24.77
C ASP A 179 -19.19 -13.49 -23.82
N GLU A 180 -18.94 -13.38 -22.52
CA GLU A 180 -19.95 -12.92 -21.57
C GLU A 180 -19.39 -11.70 -20.86
N ALA A 181 -19.88 -10.53 -21.31
CA ALA A 181 -19.83 -9.30 -20.55
C ALA A 181 -20.61 -9.51 -19.25
N GLY A 182 -19.89 -9.50 -18.13
CA GLY A 182 -20.48 -9.52 -16.79
C GLY A 182 -19.83 -10.57 -15.89
N GLN A 183 -19.25 -10.11 -14.77
CA GLN A 183 -18.76 -10.94 -13.66
C GLN A 183 -17.38 -11.61 -13.85
N GLY A 184 -16.37 -10.81 -14.18
CA GLY A 184 -14.95 -11.22 -14.17
C GLY A 184 -14.14 -10.81 -12.94
N ILE A 185 -14.72 -10.15 -11.93
CA ILE A 185 -13.97 -9.59 -10.78
C ILE A 185 -13.63 -10.65 -9.71
N ALA A 186 -14.23 -11.85 -9.77
CA ALA A 186 -14.10 -12.87 -8.73
C ALA A 186 -12.85 -13.78 -8.84
N LYS A 187 -11.83 -13.40 -9.61
CA LYS A 187 -10.59 -14.19 -9.78
C LYS A 187 -9.30 -13.42 -9.51
N LEU A 188 -9.28 -12.61 -8.44
CA LEU A 188 -8.05 -12.23 -7.75
C LEU A 188 -8.21 -12.56 -6.26
N ARG A 189 -7.79 -13.76 -5.87
CA ARG A 189 -7.54 -14.12 -4.48
C ARG A 189 -6.24 -13.39 -4.06
N GLY A 190 -6.27 -12.07 -4.03
CA GLY A 190 -5.12 -11.19 -3.83
C GLY A 190 -5.23 -10.47 -2.49
N LYS A 191 -4.21 -10.58 -1.65
CA LYS A 191 -4.10 -9.82 -0.41
C LYS A 191 -3.97 -8.35 -0.81
N LYS A 192 -4.98 -7.52 -0.56
CA LYS A 192 -4.94 -6.09 -0.89
C LYS A 192 -3.74 -5.42 -0.18
N LEU A 193 -3.05 -4.54 -0.90
CA LEU A 193 -1.95 -3.75 -0.35
C LEU A 193 -2.48 -2.40 0.13
N VAL A 194 -1.94 -1.88 1.24
CA VAL A 194 -2.43 -0.63 1.85
C VAL A 194 -2.26 0.55 0.89
N HIS A 195 -1.11 0.68 0.23
CA HIS A 195 -0.86 1.78 -0.70
C HIS A 195 -1.74 1.70 -1.96
N GLU A 196 -2.01 0.51 -2.49
CA GLU A 196 -2.92 0.30 -3.62
C GLU A 196 -4.35 0.67 -3.24
N GLU A 197 -4.85 0.17 -2.10
CA GLU A 197 -6.21 0.51 -1.65
C GLU A 197 -6.34 1.99 -1.28
N LEU A 198 -5.33 2.63 -0.68
CA LEU A 198 -5.37 4.07 -0.43
C LEU A 198 -5.50 4.87 -1.74
N ALA A 199 -4.73 4.52 -2.77
CA ALA A 199 -4.82 5.18 -4.06
C ALA A 199 -6.20 4.96 -4.71
N LEU A 200 -6.65 3.70 -4.76
CA LEU A 200 -7.95 3.33 -5.31
C LEU A 200 -9.11 4.03 -4.59
N GLN A 201 -9.19 3.93 -3.26
CA GLN A 201 -10.30 4.50 -2.49
C GLN A 201 -10.32 6.03 -2.59
N TRP A 202 -9.17 6.68 -2.66
CA TRP A 202 -9.11 8.13 -2.83
C TRP A 202 -9.57 8.56 -4.23
N VAL A 203 -9.11 7.89 -5.29
CA VAL A 203 -9.51 8.19 -6.68
C VAL A 203 -11.02 8.05 -6.89
N VAL A 204 -11.63 7.00 -6.31
CA VAL A 204 -13.07 6.75 -6.47
C VAL A 204 -13.94 7.50 -5.45
N SER A 205 -13.32 8.22 -4.50
CA SER A 205 -14.06 9.00 -3.50
C SER A 205 -14.82 10.18 -4.13
N SER A 206 -15.95 10.54 -3.53
CA SER A 206 -16.79 11.66 -3.99
C SER A 206 -17.49 12.35 -2.82
N GLY A 207 -18.08 13.51 -3.08
CA GLY A 207 -18.83 14.28 -2.07
C GLY A 207 -17.98 14.64 -0.85
N SER A 208 -18.58 14.52 0.34
CA SER A 208 -17.92 14.81 1.62
C SER A 208 -16.63 14.02 1.82
N THR A 209 -16.60 12.74 1.44
CA THR A 209 -15.42 11.87 1.62
C THR A 209 -14.20 12.41 0.86
N ARG A 210 -14.40 12.88 -0.37
CA ARG A 210 -13.33 13.52 -1.14
C ARG A 210 -12.84 14.80 -0.46
N GLU A 211 -13.75 15.64 0.01
CA GLU A 211 -13.39 16.89 0.68
C GLU A 211 -12.58 16.66 1.97
N LEU A 212 -12.93 15.65 2.77
CA LEU A 212 -12.16 15.29 3.97
C LEU A 212 -10.75 14.85 3.64
N ALA A 213 -10.61 14.03 2.59
CA ALA A 213 -9.31 13.54 2.12
C ALA A 213 -8.44 14.69 1.57
N LEU A 214 -9.03 15.64 0.83
CA LEU A 214 -8.31 16.81 0.33
C LEU A 214 -7.84 17.73 1.47
N ASN A 215 -8.67 17.96 2.50
CA ASN A 215 -8.31 18.78 3.66
C ASN A 215 -7.13 18.21 4.46
N ASN A 216 -6.98 16.88 4.47
CA ASN A 216 -5.91 16.19 5.21
C ASN A 216 -4.98 15.40 4.29
N ALA A 217 -4.78 15.89 3.06
CA ALA A 217 -4.05 15.16 2.00
C ALA A 217 -2.64 14.72 2.41
N TRP A 218 -1.94 15.56 3.20
CA TRP A 218 -0.60 15.25 3.72
C TRP A 218 -0.56 13.88 4.44
N PHE A 219 -1.57 13.58 5.26
CA PHE A 219 -1.64 12.34 6.03
C PHE A 219 -1.73 11.13 5.12
N PHE A 220 -2.62 11.19 4.12
CA PHE A 220 -2.84 10.08 3.19
C PHE A 220 -1.64 9.84 2.28
N PHE A 221 -0.98 10.91 1.81
CA PHE A 221 0.24 10.78 1.04
C PHE A 221 1.39 10.18 1.86
N GLU A 222 1.64 10.69 3.07
CA GLU A 222 2.69 10.13 3.94
C GLU A 222 2.40 8.67 4.32
N LEU A 223 1.15 8.34 4.64
CA LEU A 223 0.74 6.97 4.93
C LEU A 223 0.94 6.05 3.71
N MET A 224 0.63 6.53 2.50
CA MET A 224 0.85 5.78 1.26
C MET A 224 2.34 5.54 1.02
N VAL A 225 3.19 6.56 1.14
CA VAL A 225 4.65 6.44 0.98
C VAL A 225 5.24 5.48 2.01
N LYS A 226 4.82 5.57 3.27
CA LYS A 226 5.22 4.65 4.33
C LYS A 226 4.81 3.21 4.02
N ALA A 227 3.57 2.99 3.59
CA ALA A 227 3.06 1.68 3.19
C ALA A 227 3.74 1.13 1.91
N MET A 228 4.20 2.00 1.01
CA MET A 228 5.01 1.61 -0.15
C MET A 228 6.40 1.14 0.29
N ALA A 229 7.06 1.90 1.16
CA ALA A 229 8.39 1.57 1.67
C ALA A 229 8.40 0.26 2.47
N GLU A 230 7.46 0.09 3.40
CA GLU A 230 7.33 -1.16 4.17
C GLU A 230 6.98 -2.36 3.28
N HIS A 231 6.17 -2.16 2.24
CA HIS A 231 5.87 -3.25 1.31
C HIS A 231 7.14 -3.71 0.59
N LEU A 232 7.93 -2.76 0.05
CA LEU A 232 9.17 -3.07 -0.64
C LEU A 232 10.19 -3.75 0.26
N ASP A 233 10.24 -3.39 1.54
CA ASP A 233 11.06 -4.06 2.55
C ASP A 233 10.58 -5.51 2.76
N GLN A 234 9.28 -5.71 3.00
CA GLN A 234 8.68 -7.04 3.21
C GLN A 234 8.83 -8.01 2.04
N VAL A 235 9.03 -7.52 0.82
CA VAL A 235 9.20 -8.34 -0.39
C VAL A 235 10.62 -8.27 -0.97
N ASP A 236 11.58 -7.75 -0.21
CA ASP A 236 13.01 -7.63 -0.58
C ASP A 236 13.26 -6.89 -1.92
N LYS A 237 12.40 -5.92 -2.25
CA LYS A 237 12.49 -5.14 -3.50
C LYS A 237 13.16 -3.77 -3.36
N LEU A 238 13.59 -3.37 -2.16
CA LEU A 238 14.28 -2.09 -1.96
C LEU A 238 15.58 -1.97 -2.79
N CYS A 239 16.28 -3.08 -3.05
CA CYS A 239 17.52 -3.08 -3.85
C CYS A 239 17.28 -3.27 -5.36
N VAL A 240 16.05 -3.57 -5.78
CA VAL A 240 15.69 -3.76 -7.19
C VAL A 240 15.65 -2.40 -7.91
N PRO A 241 15.99 -2.32 -9.22
CA PRO A 241 15.80 -1.12 -10.01
C PRO A 241 14.38 -0.56 -9.86
N ARG A 242 14.25 0.76 -9.71
CA ARG A 242 12.97 1.39 -9.31
C ARG A 242 11.82 1.13 -10.28
N GLN A 243 12.12 0.97 -11.56
CA GLN A 243 11.18 0.61 -12.62
C GLN A 243 10.49 -0.74 -12.39
N MET A 244 11.10 -1.63 -11.60
CA MET A 244 10.63 -2.99 -11.35
C MET A 244 10.09 -3.20 -9.92
N ARG A 245 10.02 -2.14 -9.12
CA ARG A 245 9.63 -2.22 -7.70
C ARG A 245 8.13 -2.39 -7.52
N PHE A 246 7.34 -1.73 -8.35
CA PHE A 246 5.88 -1.74 -8.31
C PHE A 246 5.30 -2.29 -9.62
N PRO A 247 4.11 -2.92 -9.57
CA PRO A 247 3.42 -3.37 -10.76
C PRO A 247 2.81 -2.21 -11.55
N ASP A 248 2.66 -2.39 -12.86
CA ASP A 248 2.16 -1.35 -13.78
C ASP A 248 0.79 -0.80 -13.37
N HIS A 249 -0.13 -1.65 -12.90
CA HIS A 249 -1.46 -1.19 -12.46
C HIS A 249 -1.39 -0.19 -11.30
N PHE A 250 -0.44 -0.36 -10.35
CA PHE A 250 -0.29 0.59 -9.26
C PHE A 250 0.36 1.89 -9.74
N VAL A 251 1.23 1.83 -10.75
CA VAL A 251 1.79 3.02 -11.41
C VAL A 251 0.67 3.83 -12.09
N ASP A 252 -0.29 3.16 -12.71
CA ASP A 252 -1.49 3.77 -13.30
C ASP A 252 -2.41 4.38 -12.23
N ASP A 253 -2.60 3.71 -11.09
CA ASP A 253 -3.37 4.23 -9.95
C ASP A 253 -2.75 5.52 -9.40
N VAL A 254 -1.42 5.57 -9.23
CA VAL A 254 -0.69 6.78 -8.80
C VAL A 254 -0.86 7.90 -9.83
N THR A 255 -0.80 7.58 -11.13
CA THR A 255 -1.03 8.55 -12.21
C THR A 255 -2.43 9.14 -12.13
N SER A 256 -3.44 8.30 -11.94
CA SER A 256 -4.84 8.72 -11.81
C SER A 256 -5.06 9.60 -10.59
N LEU A 257 -4.48 9.23 -9.45
CA LEU A 257 -4.53 10.02 -8.22
C LEU A 257 -3.89 11.40 -8.41
N VAL A 258 -2.64 11.44 -8.90
CA VAL A 258 -1.94 12.71 -9.10
C VAL A 258 -2.68 13.60 -10.11
N THR A 259 -3.22 13.02 -11.18
CA THR A 259 -4.02 13.76 -12.17
C THR A 259 -5.30 14.35 -11.56
N MET A 260 -6.00 13.59 -10.70
CA MET A 260 -7.17 14.08 -9.96
C MET A 260 -6.80 15.26 -9.07
N ILE A 261 -5.70 15.16 -8.31
CA ILE A 261 -5.25 16.23 -7.41
C ILE A 261 -4.79 17.47 -8.19
N ILE A 262 -4.07 17.31 -9.31
CA ILE A 262 -3.70 18.41 -10.21
C ILE A 262 -4.96 19.16 -10.66
N LYS A 263 -6.00 18.42 -11.06
CA LYS A 263 -7.28 19.01 -11.48
C LYS A 263 -7.93 19.81 -10.34
N ASP A 264 -7.99 19.26 -9.13
CA ASP A 264 -8.54 19.96 -7.97
C ASP A 264 -7.74 21.24 -7.65
N VAL A 265 -6.40 21.21 -7.71
CA VAL A 265 -5.53 22.39 -7.56
C VAL A 265 -5.87 23.45 -8.62
N VAL A 266 -5.92 23.07 -9.89
CA VAL A 266 -6.15 24.00 -11.02
C VAL A 266 -7.57 24.59 -11.02
N ASP A 267 -8.57 23.83 -10.62
CA ASP A 267 -9.97 24.28 -10.69
C ASP A 267 -10.40 25.10 -9.47
N ARG A 268 -9.76 24.90 -8.32
CA ARG A 268 -10.17 25.51 -7.04
C ARG A 268 -9.23 26.59 -6.51
N TYR A 269 -8.06 26.83 -7.10
CA TYR A 269 -7.08 27.76 -6.53
C TYR A 269 -7.60 29.19 -6.27
N ILE A 270 -8.54 29.73 -7.08
CA ILE A 270 -9.20 31.02 -6.79
C ILE A 270 -10.25 30.88 -5.68
N LYS A 271 -11.02 29.79 -5.72
CA LYS A 271 -12.21 29.63 -4.86
C LYS A 271 -11.81 29.33 -3.42
N GLU A 272 -10.75 28.54 -3.24
CA GLU A 272 -10.33 28.04 -1.93
C GLU A 272 -8.80 28.09 -1.76
N PRO A 273 -8.19 29.30 -1.75
CA PRO A 273 -6.74 29.44 -1.69
C PRO A 273 -6.04 28.72 -0.51
N PRO A 274 -6.58 28.74 0.73
CA PRO A 274 -5.94 28.05 1.87
C PRO A 274 -5.85 26.54 1.67
N LEU A 275 -6.95 25.90 1.25
CA LEU A 275 -6.98 24.46 0.97
C LEU A 275 -5.99 24.11 -0.13
N ILE A 276 -6.01 24.86 -1.24
CA ILE A 276 -5.16 24.56 -2.38
C ILE A 276 -3.69 24.78 -2.07
N LYS A 277 -3.33 25.76 -1.23
CA LYS A 277 -1.95 25.92 -0.75
C LYS A 277 -1.46 24.67 -0.01
N THR A 278 -2.25 24.16 0.93
CA THR A 278 -1.90 22.97 1.72
C THR A 278 -1.87 21.71 0.84
N LEU A 279 -2.86 21.55 -0.05
CA LEU A 279 -2.93 20.42 -0.98
C LEU A 279 -1.74 20.40 -1.94
N ASN A 280 -1.39 21.56 -2.51
CA ASN A 280 -0.27 21.70 -3.43
C ASN A 280 1.07 21.41 -2.74
N THR A 281 1.23 21.87 -1.49
CA THR A 281 2.40 21.55 -0.65
C THR A 281 2.49 20.04 -0.39
N SER A 282 1.37 19.41 -0.04
CA SER A 282 1.30 17.96 0.21
C SER A 282 1.64 17.15 -1.03
N LEU A 283 1.14 17.56 -2.21
CA LEU A 283 1.47 16.93 -3.49
C LEU A 283 2.96 17.07 -3.82
N ALA A 284 3.57 18.22 -3.55
CA ALA A 284 4.99 18.44 -3.80
C ALA A 284 5.87 17.50 -2.95
N PHE A 285 5.56 17.35 -1.67
CA PHE A 285 6.25 16.38 -0.79
C PHE A 285 6.03 14.94 -1.25
N PHE A 286 4.80 14.58 -1.63
CA PHE A 286 4.52 13.25 -2.16
C PHE A 286 5.38 12.94 -3.40
N LEU A 287 5.39 13.83 -4.40
CA LEU A 287 6.20 13.65 -5.62
C LEU A 287 7.70 13.58 -5.30
N HIS A 288 8.18 14.37 -4.34
CA HIS A 288 9.56 14.29 -3.86
C HIS A 288 9.87 12.90 -3.28
N ASP A 289 9.00 12.36 -2.43
CA ASP A 289 9.25 11.08 -1.78
C ASP A 289 9.15 9.90 -2.77
N LEU A 290 8.29 10.01 -3.78
CA LEU A 290 8.23 9.05 -4.88
C LEU A 290 9.56 8.94 -5.64
N LEU A 291 10.40 9.99 -5.69
CA LEU A 291 11.73 9.91 -6.30
C LEU A 291 12.65 8.89 -5.61
N SER A 292 12.36 8.49 -4.38
CA SER A 292 13.13 7.47 -3.66
C SER A 292 12.61 6.05 -3.92
N LEU A 293 11.32 5.91 -4.22
CA LEU A 293 10.63 4.62 -4.29
C LEU A 293 10.34 4.16 -5.74
N MET A 294 9.90 5.06 -6.62
CA MET A 294 9.46 4.76 -7.99
C MET A 294 10.48 5.19 -9.06
N ASP A 295 10.25 4.80 -10.31
CA ASP A 295 11.09 5.23 -11.43
C ASP A 295 11.16 6.77 -11.52
N ARG A 296 12.37 7.32 -11.62
CA ARG A 296 12.56 8.77 -11.65
C ARG A 296 11.97 9.39 -12.92
N GLY A 297 12.08 8.71 -14.06
CA GLY A 297 11.51 9.19 -15.33
C GLY A 297 9.99 9.32 -15.26
N PHE A 298 9.33 8.31 -14.67
CA PHE A 298 7.91 8.35 -14.33
C PHE A 298 7.56 9.53 -13.41
N VAL A 299 8.28 9.73 -12.30
CA VAL A 299 8.00 10.85 -11.39
C VAL A 299 8.20 12.21 -12.06
N PHE A 300 9.25 12.37 -12.88
CA PHE A 300 9.46 13.59 -13.67
C PHE A 300 8.35 13.81 -14.71
N HIS A 301 7.76 12.74 -15.25
CA HIS A 301 6.59 12.85 -16.10
C HIS A 301 5.39 13.43 -15.34
N LEU A 302 5.12 12.95 -14.12
CA LEU A 302 4.06 13.52 -13.25
C LEU A 302 4.30 15.00 -12.93
N ILE A 303 5.54 15.38 -12.60
CA ILE A 303 5.92 16.78 -12.35
C ILE A 303 5.69 17.62 -13.61
N ARG A 304 6.07 17.11 -14.78
CA ARG A 304 5.85 17.78 -16.06
C ARG A 304 4.36 18.00 -16.32
N GLU A 305 3.51 17.02 -16.03
CA GLU A 305 2.06 17.13 -16.17
C GLU A 305 1.48 18.21 -15.25
N TYR A 306 1.91 18.24 -13.98
CA TYR A 306 1.58 19.33 -13.05
C TYR A 306 1.96 20.70 -13.61
N CYS A 307 3.23 20.88 -14.02
CA CYS A 307 3.72 22.15 -14.54
C CYS A 307 2.97 22.58 -15.81
N ARG A 308 2.62 21.62 -16.68
CA ARG A 308 1.85 21.86 -17.90
C ARG A 308 0.45 22.36 -17.57
N ALA A 309 -0.26 21.70 -16.66
CA ALA A 309 -1.61 22.06 -16.24
C ALA A 309 -1.65 23.46 -15.59
N MET A 310 -0.70 23.74 -14.69
CA MET A 310 -0.56 25.06 -14.06
C MET A 310 -0.25 26.14 -15.10
N SER A 311 0.72 25.93 -15.97
CA SER A 311 1.09 26.90 -17.03
C SER A 311 -0.07 27.19 -17.98
N TYR A 312 -0.87 26.17 -18.31
CA TYR A 312 -2.07 26.35 -19.12
C TYR A 312 -3.09 27.23 -18.41
N LYS A 313 -3.34 26.99 -17.12
CA LYS A 313 -4.25 27.80 -16.32
C LYS A 313 -3.77 29.24 -16.19
N MET A 314 -2.48 29.47 -15.94
CA MET A 314 -1.87 30.80 -15.85
C MET A 314 -2.13 31.65 -17.10
N LYS A 315 -2.03 31.03 -18.29
CA LYS A 315 -2.31 31.73 -19.57
C LYS A 315 -3.77 32.13 -19.74
N GLN A 316 -4.69 31.47 -19.04
CA GLN A 316 -6.11 31.83 -19.08
C GLN A 316 -6.47 32.96 -18.11
N LEU A 317 -5.54 33.37 -17.24
CA LEU A 317 -5.77 34.42 -16.25
C LEU A 317 -5.33 35.78 -16.73
N SER A 318 -6.14 36.77 -16.43
CA SER A 318 -5.85 38.18 -16.69
C SER A 318 -4.76 38.74 -15.77
N ASP A 319 -4.58 38.17 -14.57
CA ASP A 319 -3.50 38.50 -13.63
C ASP A 319 -2.78 37.21 -13.15
N PRO A 320 -1.54 36.95 -13.61
CA PRO A 320 -0.79 35.74 -13.29
C PRO A 320 -0.17 35.73 -11.88
N THR A 321 -0.27 36.83 -11.13
CA THR A 321 0.46 37.03 -9.86
C THR A 321 -0.22 36.39 -8.66
N SER A 322 -1.50 36.00 -8.76
CA SER A 322 -2.26 35.37 -7.66
C SER A 322 -1.85 33.92 -7.33
N LEU A 323 -0.76 33.42 -7.92
CA LEU A 323 -0.32 32.02 -7.89
C LEU A 323 1.04 31.79 -7.20
N MET A 324 1.79 32.85 -6.87
CA MET A 324 3.02 32.77 -6.07
C MET A 324 2.71 33.06 -4.59
#